data_AF-A0A1I1M2L6-F1
#
_entry.id   AF-A0A1I1M2L6-F1
#
_cell.length_a   1.000
_cell.length_b   1.000
_cell.length_c   1.000
_cell.angle_alpha   90.00
_cell.angle_beta   90.00
_cell.angle_gamma   90.00
#
_symmetry.space_group_name_H-M   'P 1'
#
loop_
_entity.id
_entity.type
_entity.pdbx_description
1 polymer ?
#
loop_
_entity_poly.entity_id
_entity_poly.type
_entity_poly.pdbx_seq_one_letter_code
_entity_poly.pdbx_strand_id
1 'polypeptide(L)'
;MKKRTKTIVAMTLSCLLALSGCSFNKADSGKKDTTVIDDNPSSISSIASSQQTDEVVVFEEIPHPDFDISANDTEGSSTENSSKEPSTEGTTEETAETPVDDNVVMVFFGDSQIANGKSDGTDIPSLVSQRVPNSKSYNLAIGGTTAALEMSTSNAQDYENWTSNCFFGMVLALEGTVDRNKLLASNPTTLETMNQINPAEVDYYFIEYGANDFFGRVPLDKYSYEGDINEIFTYYGAICQGIDKLQKMSPNAHIIMLTPFYGIYKDANGSYLGDSYIVSNGIGTLADYAKKAINVAEDKELYILDTMFRSKCDLYLDTADQYLMDNIHLTLTGRQIFARLLAHVPNSYEGFEPSAYRQTENIRIADFNPDEYYKISDESLQELFPEEYEKYINGEYLLVKP
;
A
#
# COMPACT_ATOMS: atom_id res chain seq x y z
N MET A 1 0.75 -26.30 61.94
CA MET A 1 0.01 -26.90 63.09
C MET A 1 -0.84 -25.80 63.71
N LYS A 2 -2.16 -25.81 63.89
CA LYS A 2 -3.28 -26.74 63.71
C LYS A 2 -4.47 -25.91 63.18
N LYS A 3 -5.15 -26.39 62.15
CA LYS A 3 -6.44 -25.85 61.66
C LYS A 3 -7.59 -26.37 62.54
N ARG A 4 -8.61 -25.54 62.76
CA ARG A 4 -9.93 -25.95 63.27
C ARG A 4 -10.90 -26.11 62.09
N THR A 5 -11.59 -27.24 62.11
CA THR A 5 -12.65 -27.68 61.19
C THR A 5 -13.95 -26.89 61.40
N LYS A 6 -14.73 -26.72 60.33
CA LYS A 6 -16.17 -27.08 60.30
C LYS A 6 -16.70 -27.21 58.86
N THR A 7 -17.50 -28.25 58.72
CA THR A 7 -18.11 -28.91 57.55
C THR A 7 -19.28 -28.11 56.96
N ILE A 8 -19.63 -28.36 55.69
CA ILE A 8 -20.99 -28.73 55.17
C ILE A 8 -20.95 -28.74 53.62
N VAL A 9 -20.85 -29.94 53.03
CA VAL A 9 -21.87 -30.68 52.23
C VAL A 9 -22.09 -30.14 50.81
N ALA A 10 -21.68 -30.97 49.86
CA ALA A 10 -21.86 -30.85 48.41
C ALA A 10 -23.15 -31.55 47.96
N MET A 11 -23.71 -31.12 46.83
CA MET A 11 -24.43 -32.00 45.91
C MET A 11 -24.25 -31.52 44.46
N THR A 12 -23.54 -32.36 43.70
CA THR A 12 -23.29 -32.36 42.26
C THR A 12 -24.47 -32.97 41.47
N LEU A 13 -24.33 -32.93 40.13
CA LEU A 13 -24.77 -33.90 39.11
C LEU A 13 -25.92 -33.42 38.20
N SER A 14 -25.98 -33.61 36.88
CA SER A 14 -25.04 -33.79 35.75
C SER A 14 -25.88 -33.65 34.45
N CYS A 15 -25.20 -33.48 33.32
CA CYS A 15 -25.74 -33.39 31.95
C CYS A 15 -26.75 -34.45 31.54
N LEU A 16 -27.60 -34.13 30.55
CA LEU A 16 -27.95 -35.04 29.44
C LEU A 16 -28.58 -34.27 28.25
N LEU A 17 -28.08 -34.58 27.06
CA LEU A 17 -28.59 -34.21 25.74
C LEU A 17 -29.80 -35.09 25.37
N ALA A 18 -30.77 -34.53 24.62
CA ALA A 18 -31.68 -35.32 23.77
C ALA A 18 -32.15 -34.48 22.57
N LEU A 19 -31.90 -35.00 21.36
CA LEU A 19 -32.53 -34.63 20.09
C LEU A 19 -33.80 -35.46 19.88
N SER A 20 -34.87 -34.84 19.40
CA SER A 20 -36.02 -35.38 18.62
C SER A 20 -36.99 -34.19 18.42
N GLY A 21 -37.53 -33.82 17.26
CA GLY A 21 -37.92 -34.60 16.09
C GLY A 21 -39.45 -34.74 16.04
N CYS A 22 -40.09 -34.07 15.07
CA CYS A 22 -41.46 -34.25 14.54
C CYS A 22 -42.67 -33.49 15.15
N SER A 23 -43.12 -32.47 14.39
CA SER A 23 -44.40 -32.41 13.64
C SER A 23 -45.75 -31.96 14.25
N PHE A 24 -46.29 -30.93 13.55
CA PHE A 24 -47.69 -30.62 13.16
C PHE A 24 -48.71 -30.04 14.17
N ASN A 25 -49.06 -28.75 13.98
CA ASN A 25 -50.36 -28.21 13.49
C ASN A 25 -50.37 -26.67 13.69
N LYS A 26 -50.32 -25.81 12.67
CA LYS A 26 -51.28 -25.38 11.61
C LYS A 26 -52.13 -24.15 12.00
N ALA A 27 -52.13 -23.17 11.08
CA ALA A 27 -52.99 -21.98 10.90
C ALA A 27 -52.67 -20.75 11.78
N ASP A 28 -52.83 -19.50 11.34
CA ASP A 28 -52.99 -18.78 10.05
C ASP A 28 -53.03 -17.27 10.42
N SER A 29 -53.01 -16.40 9.43
CA SER A 29 -53.28 -14.95 9.44
C SER A 29 -52.10 -14.03 9.76
N GLY A 30 -51.65 -13.34 8.72
CA GLY A 30 -50.83 -12.15 8.83
C GLY A 30 -51.64 -10.93 9.24
N LYS A 31 -50.98 -9.97 9.88
CA LYS A 31 -51.01 -8.56 9.48
C LYS A 31 -49.91 -7.79 10.18
N LYS A 32 -49.23 -6.97 9.39
CA LYS A 32 -48.40 -5.85 9.81
C LYS A 32 -49.25 -4.91 10.66
N ASP A 33 -48.68 -4.37 11.73
CA ASP A 33 -48.85 -2.95 12.03
C ASP A 33 -47.65 -2.39 12.79
N THR A 34 -47.28 -1.22 12.30
CA THR A 34 -46.24 -0.28 12.68
C THR A 34 -46.53 0.41 14.01
N THR A 35 -45.49 0.71 14.77
CA THR A 35 -45.52 1.79 15.77
C THR A 35 -44.36 2.74 15.59
N VAL A 36 -44.71 4.01 15.80
CA VAL A 36 -44.12 5.24 15.31
C VAL A 36 -42.99 5.74 16.24
N ILE A 37 -42.07 6.46 15.59
CA ILE A 37 -40.89 7.19 16.09
C ILE A 37 -41.31 8.35 17.00
N ASP A 38 -40.54 8.61 18.05
CA ASP A 38 -40.54 9.88 18.78
C ASP A 38 -39.10 10.44 18.74
N ASP A 39 -38.94 11.63 18.17
CA ASP A 39 -37.69 12.37 17.97
C ASP A 39 -37.49 13.43 19.06
N ASN A 40 -36.27 13.58 19.61
CA ASN A 40 -35.51 14.85 19.64
C ASN A 40 -34.09 14.69 20.25
N PRO A 41 -33.14 15.64 20.09
CA PRO A 41 -31.95 15.40 19.27
C PRO A 41 -30.64 15.77 19.98
N SER A 42 -29.54 15.06 19.71
CA SER A 42 -28.18 15.57 19.97
C SER A 42 -27.15 14.76 19.18
N SER A 43 -26.32 15.48 18.42
CA SER A 43 -24.95 15.14 17.98
C SER A 43 -24.73 14.08 16.88
N ILE A 44 -24.46 14.62 15.69
CA ILE A 44 -23.39 14.31 14.72
C ILE A 44 -23.51 13.01 13.89
N SER A 45 -23.44 13.22 12.58
CA SER A 45 -23.83 12.39 11.45
C SER A 45 -23.12 11.05 11.31
N SER A 46 -23.92 9.99 11.33
CA SER A 46 -23.61 8.66 10.83
C SER A 46 -23.61 8.63 9.29
N ILE A 47 -22.48 8.22 8.70
CA ILE A 47 -22.46 7.72 7.32
C ILE A 47 -23.20 6.38 7.32
N ALA A 48 -24.15 6.25 6.40
CA ALA A 48 -25.02 5.10 6.27
C ALA A 48 -24.21 3.82 6.00
N SER A 49 -24.23 2.89 6.96
CA SER A 49 -23.87 1.50 6.71
C SER A 49 -25.04 0.83 5.97
N SER A 50 -24.85 0.56 4.68
CA SER A 50 -25.64 -0.47 4.04
C SER A 50 -25.29 -1.81 4.70
N GLN A 51 -26.26 -2.44 5.35
CA GLN A 51 -26.14 -3.81 5.83
C GLN A 51 -25.95 -4.74 4.62
N GLN A 52 -24.69 -4.98 4.27
CA GLN A 52 -24.28 -6.12 3.46
C GLN A 52 -23.96 -7.24 4.45
N THR A 53 -24.61 -8.39 4.30
CA THR A 53 -24.24 -9.58 5.07
C THR A 53 -22.89 -10.04 4.53
N ASP A 54 -21.81 -9.72 5.23
CA ASP A 54 -20.44 -10.14 4.89
C ASP A 54 -20.30 -11.66 5.11
N GLU A 55 -20.77 -12.46 4.16
CA GLU A 55 -20.50 -13.89 4.13
C GLU A 55 -19.09 -14.09 3.54
N VAL A 56 -18.07 -14.11 4.40
CA VAL A 56 -16.68 -14.42 4.00
C VAL A 56 -16.63 -15.84 3.43
N VAL A 57 -16.07 -15.99 2.23
CA VAL A 57 -15.94 -17.27 1.54
C VAL A 57 -14.48 -17.72 1.57
N VAL A 58 -14.23 -18.85 2.22
CA VAL A 58 -12.87 -19.41 2.34
C VAL A 58 -12.59 -20.34 1.17
N PHE A 59 -11.50 -20.09 0.46
CA PHE A 59 -11.00 -20.96 -0.60
C PHE A 59 -9.66 -21.58 -0.20
N GLU A 60 -9.47 -22.86 -0.54
CA GLU A 60 -8.22 -23.58 -0.27
C GLU A 60 -7.11 -23.13 -1.24
N GLU A 61 -7.47 -22.91 -2.50
CA GLU A 61 -6.61 -22.41 -3.56
C GLU A 61 -7.32 -21.25 -4.27
N ILE A 62 -6.69 -20.07 -4.23
CA ILE A 62 -7.13 -18.88 -4.97
C ILE A 62 -6.14 -18.73 -6.12
N PRO A 63 -6.56 -18.89 -7.39
CA PRO A 63 -5.66 -18.71 -8.52
C PRO A 63 -5.01 -17.31 -8.48
N HIS A 64 -3.68 -17.30 -8.49
CA HIS A 64 -2.91 -16.09 -8.71
C HIS A 64 -2.62 -15.97 -10.21
N PRO A 65 -2.94 -14.85 -10.88
CA PRO A 65 -2.55 -14.66 -12.26
C PRO A 65 -1.01 -14.60 -12.34
N ASP A 66 -0.43 -15.48 -13.16
CA ASP A 66 1.00 -15.44 -13.47
C ASP A 66 1.31 -14.15 -14.23
N PHE A 67 1.76 -13.13 -13.51
CA PHE A 67 2.19 -11.87 -14.09
C PHE A 67 3.71 -11.91 -14.29
N ASP A 68 4.12 -12.35 -15.48
CA ASP A 68 5.53 -12.38 -15.87
C ASP A 68 6.00 -10.96 -16.21
N ILE A 69 6.57 -10.29 -15.22
CA ILE A 69 7.37 -9.08 -15.46
C ILE A 69 8.71 -9.59 -15.95
N SER A 70 8.79 -9.88 -17.25
CA SER A 70 10.06 -10.27 -17.86
C SER A 70 11.05 -9.12 -17.71
N ALA A 71 11.92 -9.21 -16.71
CA ALA A 71 13.06 -8.33 -16.49
C ALA A 71 14.13 -8.66 -17.56
N ASN A 72 13.84 -8.29 -18.80
CA ASN A 72 14.79 -8.31 -19.91
C ASN A 72 14.21 -7.44 -21.02
N ASP A 73 14.23 -6.13 -20.84
CA ASP A 73 14.38 -5.22 -21.97
C ASP A 73 15.23 -4.03 -21.54
N THR A 74 16.33 -3.88 -22.27
CA THR A 74 17.38 -2.89 -22.08
C THR A 74 17.06 -1.71 -22.97
N GLU A 75 16.84 -0.53 -22.40
CA GLU A 75 17.02 0.81 -22.97
C GLU A 75 16.67 1.79 -21.83
N GLY A 76 17.61 2.41 -21.12
CA GLY A 76 18.55 3.35 -21.69
C GLY A 76 17.92 4.72 -21.91
N SER A 77 17.22 5.30 -20.92
CA SER A 77 16.83 6.72 -20.97
C SER A 77 17.88 7.58 -20.27
N SER A 78 19.04 7.70 -20.93
CA SER A 78 19.94 8.82 -20.71
C SER A 78 19.52 9.94 -21.67
N THR A 79 18.86 10.97 -21.17
CA THR A 79 18.74 12.23 -21.92
C THR A 79 20.12 12.89 -21.96
N GLU A 80 20.88 12.58 -23.01
CA GLU A 80 22.10 13.29 -23.39
C GLU A 80 21.78 14.74 -23.77
N ASN A 81 22.59 15.68 -23.29
CA ASN A 81 22.68 17.01 -23.89
C ASN A 81 24.04 17.18 -24.58
N SER A 82 23.97 17.76 -25.78
CA SER A 82 24.98 17.72 -26.84
C SER A 82 26.26 18.51 -26.57
N SER A 83 27.36 17.88 -26.98
CA SER A 83 28.75 18.34 -27.17
C SER A 83 29.03 19.78 -27.65
N LYS A 84 30.16 20.33 -27.16
CA LYS A 84 31.13 21.13 -27.93
C LYS A 84 32.50 21.19 -27.23
N GLU A 85 33.55 20.72 -27.91
CA GLU A 85 34.98 20.95 -27.62
C GLU A 85 35.58 21.97 -28.62
N PRO A 86 36.85 22.43 -28.50
CA PRO A 86 37.52 22.98 -27.32
C PRO A 86 38.25 24.31 -27.65
N SER A 87 38.60 25.11 -26.64
CA SER A 87 39.74 26.04 -26.76
C SER A 87 40.34 26.39 -25.40
N THR A 88 41.66 26.52 -25.45
CA THR A 88 42.72 26.48 -24.43
C THR A 88 42.83 27.64 -23.43
N GLU A 89 43.43 27.28 -22.29
CA GLU A 89 44.28 28.04 -21.35
C GLU A 89 43.67 29.02 -20.32
N GLY A 90 44.04 28.80 -19.05
CA GLY A 90 44.03 29.84 -18.01
C GLY A 90 43.69 29.36 -16.60
N THR A 91 44.72 29.03 -15.82
CA THR A 91 44.71 28.67 -14.40
C THR A 91 43.92 29.62 -13.48
N THR A 92 43.02 29.08 -12.65
CA THR A 92 42.92 29.38 -11.20
C THR A 92 42.05 28.32 -10.52
N GLU A 93 42.57 27.73 -9.44
CA GLU A 93 41.84 26.84 -8.54
C GLU A 93 40.76 27.64 -7.79
N GLU A 94 39.52 27.60 -8.27
CA GLU A 94 38.36 27.75 -7.41
C GLU A 94 37.80 26.34 -7.18
N THR A 95 37.72 25.95 -5.91
CA THR A 95 36.89 24.83 -5.45
C THR A 95 35.46 25.09 -5.93
N ALA A 96 35.14 24.53 -7.10
CA ALA A 96 33.77 24.40 -7.55
C ALA A 96 33.08 23.46 -6.57
N GLU A 97 32.23 24.01 -5.71
CA GLU A 97 31.18 23.22 -5.08
C GLU A 97 30.44 22.52 -6.22
N THR A 98 30.48 21.20 -6.26
CA THR A 98 29.59 20.40 -7.09
C THR A 98 28.17 20.93 -6.86
N PRO A 99 27.40 21.26 -7.91
CA PRO A 99 26.02 21.68 -7.74
C PRO A 99 25.33 20.60 -6.90
N VAL A 100 24.78 20.99 -5.74
CA VAL A 100 23.84 20.13 -5.04
C VAL A 100 22.69 19.94 -6.01
N ASP A 101 22.54 18.73 -6.53
CA ASP A 101 21.43 18.36 -7.38
C ASP A 101 20.21 18.30 -6.46
N ASP A 102 19.46 19.41 -6.40
CA ASP A 102 18.34 19.67 -5.49
C ASP A 102 17.08 18.89 -5.91
N ASN A 103 17.27 17.60 -6.23
CA ASN A 103 16.22 16.72 -6.68
C ASN A 103 15.44 16.16 -5.50
N VAL A 104 14.12 16.06 -5.66
CA VAL A 104 13.25 15.27 -4.79
C VAL A 104 13.52 13.78 -5.04
N VAL A 105 14.16 13.10 -4.11
CA VAL A 105 14.55 11.70 -4.24
C VAL A 105 13.47 10.78 -3.66
N MET A 106 12.89 9.96 -4.52
CA MET A 106 11.79 9.05 -4.19
C MET A 106 12.20 7.58 -4.41
N VAL A 107 12.02 6.72 -3.41
CA VAL A 107 12.33 5.29 -3.49
C VAL A 107 11.04 4.49 -3.30
N PHE A 108 10.77 3.56 -4.21
CA PHE A 108 9.56 2.75 -4.19
C PHE A 108 9.91 1.29 -3.95
N PHE A 109 9.37 0.74 -2.87
CA PHE A 109 9.34 -0.69 -2.61
C PHE A 109 7.95 -1.24 -2.93
N GLY A 110 7.91 -2.38 -3.62
CA GLY A 110 6.67 -3.12 -3.73
C GLY A 110 6.78 -4.36 -4.58
N ASP A 111 5.61 -4.89 -4.97
CA ASP A 111 5.52 -6.11 -5.75
C ASP A 111 5.23 -5.86 -7.24
N SER A 112 4.48 -6.76 -7.89
CA SER A 112 4.13 -6.62 -9.31
C SER A 112 3.32 -5.36 -9.59
N GLN A 113 2.56 -4.82 -8.65
CA GLN A 113 1.76 -3.60 -8.88
C GLN A 113 2.64 -2.36 -9.13
N ILE A 114 3.70 -2.22 -8.33
CA ILE A 114 4.68 -1.14 -8.47
C ILE A 114 5.67 -1.42 -9.61
N ALA A 115 5.93 -2.70 -9.91
CA ALA A 115 6.88 -3.09 -10.95
C ALA A 115 6.30 -3.13 -12.38
N ASN A 116 4.99 -3.22 -12.53
CA ASN A 116 4.31 -3.26 -13.83
C ASN A 116 4.53 -1.95 -14.61
N GLY A 117 5.11 -2.03 -15.81
CA GLY A 117 5.40 -0.88 -16.67
C GLY A 117 6.83 -0.33 -16.56
N LYS A 118 7.74 -1.02 -15.84
CA LYS A 118 9.15 -0.56 -15.70
C LYS A 118 9.88 -0.45 -17.05
N SER A 119 9.62 -1.35 -17.99
CA SER A 119 10.31 -1.38 -19.28
C SER A 119 9.85 -0.29 -20.25
N ASP A 120 8.64 0.23 -20.09
CA ASP A 120 8.06 1.26 -20.97
C ASP A 120 7.87 2.62 -20.27
N GLY A 121 8.33 2.75 -19.03
CA GLY A 121 8.23 3.98 -18.23
C GLY A 121 6.80 4.32 -17.82
N THR A 122 5.88 3.35 -17.87
CA THR A 122 4.50 3.51 -17.44
C THR A 122 4.21 2.92 -16.06
N ASP A 123 5.24 2.50 -15.32
CA ASP A 123 5.12 2.12 -13.93
C ASP A 123 4.75 3.32 -13.05
N ILE A 124 4.16 3.03 -11.89
CA ILE A 124 3.72 4.05 -10.93
C ILE A 124 4.88 5.00 -10.56
N PRO A 125 6.08 4.53 -10.19
CA PRO A 125 7.21 5.42 -9.89
C PRO A 125 7.57 6.40 -11.02
N SER A 126 7.67 5.90 -12.27
CA SER A 126 7.92 6.75 -13.44
C SER A 126 6.82 7.80 -13.65
N LEU A 127 5.55 7.38 -13.53
CA LEU A 127 4.40 8.28 -13.67
C LEU A 127 4.30 9.31 -12.55
N VAL A 128 4.67 8.96 -11.32
CA VAL A 128 4.78 9.91 -10.19
C VAL A 128 5.87 10.93 -10.49
N SER A 129 7.05 10.48 -10.93
CA SER A 129 8.18 11.37 -11.23
C SER A 129 7.87 12.37 -12.34
N GLN A 130 7.06 11.99 -13.34
CA GLN A 130 6.56 12.92 -14.38
C GLN A 130 5.67 14.04 -13.82
N ARG A 131 5.09 13.86 -12.63
CA ARG A 131 4.17 14.80 -11.97
C ARG A 131 4.81 15.58 -10.82
N VAL A 132 6.04 15.24 -10.44
CA VAL A 132 6.78 15.90 -9.36
C VAL A 132 7.98 16.63 -9.95
N PRO A 133 8.00 17.97 -9.93
CA PRO A 133 9.12 18.78 -10.41
C PRO A 133 10.46 18.35 -9.83
N ASN A 134 11.51 18.37 -10.66
CA ASN A 134 12.89 18.07 -10.27
C ASN A 134 13.00 16.82 -9.40
N SER A 135 12.36 15.72 -9.80
CA SER A 135 12.33 14.50 -9.02
C SER A 135 13.14 13.38 -9.65
N LYS A 136 13.68 12.51 -8.80
CA LYS A 136 14.32 11.26 -9.21
C LYS A 136 13.64 10.10 -8.48
N SER A 137 13.08 9.17 -9.26
CA SER A 137 12.46 7.97 -8.71
C SER A 137 13.34 6.74 -8.88
N TYR A 138 13.40 5.91 -7.84
CA TYR A 138 14.07 4.61 -7.86
C TYR A 138 13.05 3.51 -7.57
N ASN A 139 12.76 2.70 -8.59
CA ASN A 139 11.82 1.58 -8.47
C ASN A 139 12.56 0.30 -8.05
N LEU A 140 12.46 -0.07 -6.76
CA LEU A 140 13.01 -1.31 -6.20
C LEU A 140 12.04 -2.48 -6.22
N ALA A 141 10.85 -2.32 -6.80
CA ALA A 141 9.83 -3.35 -6.80
C ALA A 141 10.20 -4.57 -7.63
N ILE A 142 9.80 -5.75 -7.15
CA ILE A 142 10.05 -7.06 -7.78
C ILE A 142 8.72 -7.83 -7.78
N GLY A 143 8.32 -8.35 -8.94
CA GLY A 143 7.10 -9.14 -9.07
C GLY A 143 7.08 -10.36 -8.14
N GLY A 144 5.92 -10.63 -7.53
CA GLY A 144 5.69 -11.84 -6.72
C GLY A 144 6.31 -11.83 -5.32
N THR A 145 6.97 -10.74 -4.90
CA THR A 145 7.59 -10.68 -3.56
C THR A 145 6.60 -10.33 -2.47
N THR A 146 6.80 -10.90 -1.28
CA THR A 146 6.05 -10.61 -0.07
C THR A 146 6.71 -9.49 0.75
N ALA A 147 5.96 -8.91 1.69
CA ALA A 147 6.58 -8.10 2.74
C ALA A 147 7.36 -8.97 3.74
N ALA A 148 6.72 -10.05 4.18
CA ALA A 148 7.27 -10.95 5.18
C ALA A 148 8.31 -11.91 4.61
N LEU A 149 9.24 -12.34 5.46
CA LEU A 149 10.10 -13.49 5.17
C LEU A 149 9.25 -14.76 5.07
N GLU A 150 9.57 -15.63 4.12
CA GLU A 150 8.88 -16.91 3.97
C GLU A 150 9.07 -17.79 5.21
N MET A 151 7.97 -18.35 5.74
CA MET A 151 7.93 -19.19 6.94
C MET A 151 8.86 -20.41 6.89
N SER A 152 9.13 -20.92 5.68
CA SER A 152 10.01 -22.07 5.46
C SER A 152 11.49 -21.75 5.72
N THR A 153 11.85 -20.47 5.88
CA THR A 153 13.24 -20.04 6.12
C THR A 153 13.72 -20.50 7.49
N SER A 154 14.65 -21.46 7.51
CA SER A 154 15.10 -22.13 8.73
C SER A 154 15.93 -21.26 9.69
N ASN A 155 16.55 -20.18 9.21
CA ASN A 155 17.35 -19.29 10.06
C ASN A 155 17.13 -17.80 9.70
N ALA A 156 16.15 -17.19 10.36
CA ALA A 156 15.79 -15.77 10.27
C ALA A 156 16.89 -14.78 10.75
N GLN A 157 18.02 -15.25 11.25
CA GLN A 157 19.13 -14.41 11.72
C GLN A 157 20.43 -14.62 10.91
N ASP A 158 20.40 -15.47 9.89
CA ASP A 158 21.56 -15.71 9.02
C ASP A 158 21.70 -14.60 7.97
N TYR A 159 22.10 -13.40 8.42
CA TYR A 159 22.30 -12.25 7.53
C TYR A 159 23.46 -12.45 6.54
N GLU A 160 24.42 -13.32 6.85
CA GLU A 160 25.57 -13.62 5.97
C GLU A 160 25.13 -14.38 4.70
N ASN A 161 24.13 -15.27 4.84
CA ASN A 161 23.60 -16.10 3.76
C ASN A 161 22.17 -15.72 3.35
N TRP A 162 21.70 -14.53 3.74
CA TRP A 162 20.36 -14.06 3.42
C TRP A 162 20.20 -13.84 1.91
N THR A 163 19.16 -14.44 1.34
CA THR A 163 18.86 -14.38 -0.10
C THR A 163 17.39 -14.02 -0.40
N SER A 164 16.53 -13.95 0.61
CA SER A 164 15.13 -13.56 0.41
C SER A 164 15.02 -12.08 0.05
N ASN A 165 14.33 -11.79 -1.04
CA ASN A 165 14.04 -10.45 -1.54
C ASN A 165 12.67 -9.92 -1.09
N CYS A 166 12.11 -10.45 0.00
CA CYS A 166 10.96 -9.81 0.65
C CYS A 166 11.29 -8.38 1.08
N PHE A 167 10.28 -7.55 1.38
CA PHE A 167 10.48 -6.16 1.81
C PHE A 167 11.55 -6.01 2.88
N PHE A 168 11.49 -6.81 3.95
CA PHE A 168 12.48 -6.74 5.03
C PHE A 168 13.90 -7.06 4.54
N GLY A 169 14.06 -8.07 3.66
CA GLY A 169 15.34 -8.40 3.04
C GLY A 169 15.87 -7.27 2.14
N MET A 170 15.00 -6.64 1.36
CA MET A 170 15.34 -5.48 0.52
C MET A 170 15.81 -4.28 1.35
N VAL A 171 15.18 -4.02 2.49
CA VAL A 171 15.61 -2.98 3.43
C VAL A 171 16.97 -3.31 4.07
N LEU A 172 17.20 -4.57 4.46
CA LEU A 172 18.52 -5.01 4.97
C LEU A 172 19.63 -4.85 3.92
N ALA A 173 19.33 -5.12 2.65
CA ALA A 173 20.26 -4.93 1.54
C ALA A 173 20.54 -3.43 1.28
N LEU A 174 19.52 -2.58 1.38
CA LEU A 174 19.68 -1.12 1.27
C LEU A 174 20.54 -0.57 2.43
N GLU A 175 20.28 -1.02 3.67
CA GLU A 175 21.07 -0.69 4.87
C GLU A 175 22.53 -1.19 4.79
N GLY A 176 22.78 -2.23 3.98
CA GLY A 176 24.08 -2.90 3.87
C GLY A 176 24.33 -4.00 4.91
N THR A 177 23.31 -4.37 5.68
CA THR A 177 23.38 -5.50 6.64
C THR A 177 23.47 -6.85 5.91
N VAL A 178 22.83 -6.96 4.75
CA VAL A 178 22.87 -8.14 3.87
C VAL A 178 23.59 -7.81 2.57
N ASP A 179 24.32 -8.78 2.00
CA ASP A 179 24.97 -8.63 0.71
C ASP A 179 23.94 -8.56 -0.42
N ARG A 180 23.68 -7.33 -0.88
CA ARG A 180 22.74 -7.05 -1.98
C ARG A 180 23.11 -7.75 -3.29
N ASN A 181 24.39 -8.03 -3.55
CA ASN A 181 24.79 -8.73 -4.78
C ASN A 181 24.32 -10.19 -4.77
N LYS A 182 24.34 -10.84 -3.60
CA LYS A 182 23.80 -12.19 -3.42
C LYS A 182 22.28 -12.19 -3.48
N LEU A 183 21.64 -11.29 -2.74
CA LEU A 183 20.17 -11.19 -2.67
C LEU A 183 19.57 -10.89 -4.04
N LEU A 184 20.14 -9.95 -4.79
CA LEU A 184 19.64 -9.48 -6.08
C LEU A 184 20.34 -10.11 -7.30
N ALA A 185 21.03 -11.24 -7.13
CA ALA A 185 21.73 -11.91 -8.23
C ALA A 185 20.82 -12.22 -9.43
N SER A 186 19.55 -12.55 -9.16
CA SER A 186 18.52 -12.83 -10.17
C SER A 186 17.76 -11.58 -10.64
N ASN A 187 18.06 -10.40 -10.09
CA ASN A 187 17.38 -9.13 -10.35
C ASN A 187 18.41 -8.01 -10.61
N PRO A 188 19.22 -8.11 -11.67
CA PRO A 188 20.36 -7.23 -11.91
C PRO A 188 19.96 -5.75 -12.10
N THR A 189 18.83 -5.48 -12.74
CA THR A 189 18.31 -4.10 -12.89
C THR A 189 17.99 -3.49 -11.52
N THR A 190 17.32 -4.24 -10.64
CA THR A 190 17.02 -3.78 -9.28
C THR A 190 18.30 -3.58 -8.46
N LEU A 191 19.31 -4.42 -8.64
CA LEU A 191 20.63 -4.24 -8.03
C LEU A 191 21.29 -2.94 -8.49
N GLU A 192 21.30 -2.68 -9.80
CA GLU A 192 21.83 -1.44 -10.37
C GLU A 192 21.11 -0.21 -9.81
N THR A 193 19.77 -0.25 -9.77
CA THR A 193 18.95 0.81 -9.15
C THR A 193 19.32 1.01 -7.68
N MET A 194 19.39 -0.07 -6.89
CA MET A 194 19.73 0.01 -5.46
C MET A 194 21.14 0.57 -5.21
N ASN A 195 22.09 0.34 -6.13
CA ASN A 195 23.45 0.88 -6.02
C ASN A 195 23.54 2.39 -6.26
N GLN A 196 22.50 3.01 -6.83
CA GLN A 196 22.44 4.46 -7.04
C GLN A 196 21.81 5.21 -5.86
N ILE A 197 21.23 4.49 -4.89
CA ILE A 197 20.53 5.09 -3.76
C ILE A 197 21.52 5.36 -2.63
N ASN A 198 21.64 6.63 -2.24
CA ASN A 198 22.18 7.03 -0.94
C ASN A 198 21.01 7.23 0.03
N PRO A 199 20.80 6.36 1.04
CA PRO A 199 19.68 6.50 1.97
C PRO A 199 19.63 7.85 2.68
N ALA A 200 20.77 8.51 2.90
CA ALA A 200 20.81 9.82 3.57
C ALA A 200 20.24 10.97 2.71
N GLU A 201 20.09 10.75 1.41
CA GLU A 201 19.55 11.72 0.44
C GLU A 201 18.12 11.40 0.02
N VAL A 202 17.50 10.34 0.55
CA VAL A 202 16.12 9.99 0.19
C VAL A 202 15.15 10.89 0.94
N ASP A 203 14.24 11.53 0.21
CA ASP A 203 13.18 12.38 0.76
C ASP A 203 11.88 11.61 0.97
N TYR A 204 11.59 10.63 0.10
CA TYR A 204 10.34 9.87 0.15
C TYR A 204 10.58 8.37 -0.05
N TYR A 205 9.98 7.57 0.83
CA TYR A 205 9.79 6.13 0.61
C TYR A 205 8.32 5.83 0.38
N PHE A 206 8.03 5.03 -0.64
CA PHE A 206 6.70 4.48 -0.90
C PHE A 206 6.77 2.96 -0.72
N ILE A 207 5.88 2.41 0.09
CA ILE A 207 5.87 0.98 0.44
C ILE A 207 4.50 0.39 0.11
N GLU A 208 4.47 -0.56 -0.82
CA GLU A 208 3.26 -1.29 -1.20
C GLU A 208 3.52 -2.80 -1.19
N TYR A 209 2.83 -3.53 -0.33
CA TYR A 209 2.86 -4.99 -0.29
C TYR A 209 1.56 -5.50 0.31
N GLY A 210 1.28 -6.79 0.14
CA GLY A 210 0.22 -7.49 0.87
C GLY A 210 -0.58 -8.45 0.00
N ALA A 211 -0.60 -8.24 -1.32
CA ALA A 211 -1.23 -9.17 -2.25
C ALA A 211 -0.52 -10.53 -2.20
N ASN A 212 0.80 -10.55 -2.41
CA ASN A 212 1.58 -11.79 -2.35
C ASN A 212 1.60 -12.42 -0.95
N ASP A 213 1.54 -11.61 0.12
CA ASP A 213 1.40 -12.10 1.49
C ASP A 213 0.04 -12.81 1.69
N PHE A 214 -1.03 -12.27 1.10
CA PHE A 214 -2.35 -12.91 1.05
C PHE A 214 -2.32 -14.21 0.25
N PHE A 215 -1.79 -14.24 -0.97
CA PHE A 215 -1.71 -15.49 -1.74
C PHE A 215 -0.80 -16.53 -1.08
N GLY A 216 0.29 -16.08 -0.43
CA GLY A 216 1.21 -16.91 0.32
C GLY A 216 0.73 -17.31 1.72
N ARG A 217 -0.48 -16.90 2.13
CA ARG A 217 -1.08 -17.19 3.46
C ARG A 217 -0.16 -16.79 4.62
N VAL A 218 0.55 -15.68 4.47
CA VAL A 218 1.42 -15.11 5.51
C VAL A 218 0.54 -14.67 6.69
N PRO A 219 0.88 -15.04 7.95
CA PRO A 219 0.14 -14.55 9.11
C PRO A 219 0.10 -13.02 9.18
N LEU A 220 -1.06 -12.44 9.48
CA LEU A 220 -1.22 -10.98 9.56
C LEU A 220 -0.31 -10.37 10.63
N ASP A 221 -0.24 -11.03 11.79
CA ASP A 221 0.61 -10.66 12.93
C ASP A 221 0.89 -11.90 13.80
N LYS A 222 1.74 -11.73 14.84
CA LYS A 222 2.10 -12.83 15.75
C LYS A 222 0.93 -13.40 16.57
N TYR A 223 -0.17 -12.65 16.70
CA TYR A 223 -1.36 -13.08 17.45
C TYR A 223 -2.30 -13.93 16.58
N SER A 224 -2.18 -13.81 15.25
CA SER A 224 -2.89 -14.62 14.26
C SER A 224 -2.28 -16.02 14.04
N TYR A 225 -1.18 -16.35 14.72
CA TYR A 225 -0.48 -17.62 14.59
C TYR A 225 -0.45 -18.40 15.92
N GLU A 226 -0.63 -19.73 15.86
CA GLU A 226 -0.50 -20.59 17.03
C GLU A 226 0.99 -20.87 17.34
N GLY A 227 1.60 -20.04 18.17
CA GLY A 227 2.96 -20.25 18.67
C GLY A 227 3.76 -18.96 18.84
N ASP A 228 4.97 -19.08 19.37
CA ASP A 228 5.94 -17.98 19.39
C ASP A 228 6.64 -17.94 18.02
N ILE A 229 6.40 -16.88 17.25
CA ILE A 229 6.91 -16.69 15.90
C ILE A 229 7.69 -15.37 15.83
N ASN A 230 8.82 -15.38 15.13
CA ASN A 230 9.54 -14.14 14.86
C ASN A 230 8.68 -13.23 13.99
N GLU A 231 8.54 -11.97 14.40
CA GLU A 231 7.70 -10.97 13.75
C GLU A 231 8.03 -10.75 12.26
N ILE A 232 9.27 -11.01 11.82
CA ILE A 232 9.64 -10.89 10.39
C ILE A 232 8.97 -11.92 9.47
N PHE A 233 8.38 -12.98 10.04
CA PHE A 233 7.55 -13.96 9.31
C PHE A 233 6.07 -13.56 9.25
N THR A 234 5.71 -12.42 9.83
CA THR A 234 4.33 -11.91 9.84
C THR A 234 4.27 -10.62 9.04
N TYR A 235 3.15 -10.38 8.37
CA TYR A 235 2.98 -9.22 7.50
C TYR A 235 3.21 -7.91 8.25
N TYR A 236 2.51 -7.69 9.37
CA TYR A 236 2.67 -6.51 10.21
C TYR A 236 4.10 -6.35 10.73
N GLY A 237 4.66 -7.43 11.29
CA GLY A 237 5.96 -7.38 11.95
C GLY A 237 7.11 -7.10 10.99
N ALA A 238 7.08 -7.70 9.80
CA ALA A 238 8.08 -7.47 8.76
C ALA A 238 8.06 -6.02 8.27
N ILE A 239 6.88 -5.45 8.02
CA ILE A 239 6.73 -4.07 7.57
C ILE A 239 7.21 -3.11 8.67
N CYS A 240 6.76 -3.29 9.91
CA CYS A 240 7.17 -2.46 11.04
C CYS A 240 8.70 -2.44 11.22
N GLN A 241 9.36 -3.59 11.17
CA GLN A 241 10.82 -3.66 11.31
C GLN A 241 11.57 -3.08 10.10
N GLY A 242 11.03 -3.20 8.89
CA GLY A 242 11.59 -2.54 7.71
C GLY A 242 11.48 -1.02 7.82
N ILE A 243 10.33 -0.50 8.24
CA ILE A 243 10.12 0.94 8.47
C ILE A 243 11.08 1.47 9.55
N ASP A 244 11.25 0.75 10.67
CA ASP A 244 12.18 1.17 11.73
C ASP A 244 13.61 1.36 11.21
N LYS A 245 14.02 0.50 10.27
CA LYS A 245 15.33 0.61 9.61
C LYS A 245 15.39 1.78 8.64
N LEU A 246 14.35 1.97 7.82
CA LEU A 246 14.26 3.10 6.89
C LEU A 246 14.31 4.44 7.64
N GLN A 247 13.52 4.61 8.70
CA GLN A 247 13.54 5.80 9.55
C GLN A 247 14.91 6.04 10.20
N LYS A 248 15.63 4.97 10.54
CA LYS A 248 16.97 5.08 11.10
C LYS A 248 18.02 5.51 10.07
N MET A 249 17.98 4.99 8.85
CA MET A 249 18.95 5.30 7.80
C MET A 249 18.63 6.61 7.04
N SER A 250 17.37 7.03 7.09
CA SER A 250 16.84 8.23 6.41
C SER A 250 15.91 9.01 7.35
N PRO A 251 16.45 9.66 8.41
CA PRO A 251 15.65 10.27 9.47
C PRO A 251 14.79 11.45 9.03
N ASN A 252 15.06 12.04 7.86
CA ASN A 252 14.30 13.15 7.31
C ASN A 252 13.30 12.71 6.23
N ALA A 253 13.31 11.44 5.82
CA ALA A 253 12.43 10.96 4.77
C ALA A 253 10.98 10.84 5.24
N HIS A 254 10.05 11.24 4.41
CA HIS A 254 8.65 10.89 4.55
C HIS A 254 8.43 9.45 4.06
N ILE A 255 7.75 8.63 4.86
CA ILE A 255 7.39 7.27 4.47
C ILE A 255 5.88 7.22 4.23
N ILE A 256 5.50 6.77 3.03
CA ILE A 256 4.14 6.60 2.57
C ILE A 256 3.86 5.10 2.50
N MET A 257 2.89 4.66 3.30
CA MET A 257 2.35 3.31 3.20
C MET A 257 1.21 3.31 2.18
N LEU A 258 1.19 2.33 1.29
CA LEU A 258 0.06 2.03 0.43
C LEU A 258 -0.59 0.76 0.94
N THR A 259 -1.92 0.73 0.99
CA THR A 259 -2.61 -0.56 1.12
C THR A 259 -2.39 -1.39 -0.15
N PRO A 260 -2.48 -2.73 -0.09
CA PRO A 260 -2.55 -3.55 -1.30
C PRO A 260 -3.80 -3.17 -2.10
N PHE A 261 -3.69 -3.22 -3.42
CA PHE A 261 -4.76 -2.82 -4.33
C PHE A 261 -5.97 -3.75 -4.27
N TYR A 262 -7.16 -3.16 -4.50
CA TYR A 262 -8.38 -3.92 -4.71
C TYR A 262 -8.26 -4.91 -5.87
N GLY A 263 -8.85 -6.09 -5.72
CA GLY A 263 -8.82 -7.16 -6.71
C GLY A 263 -10.11 -7.98 -6.72
N ILE A 264 -10.34 -8.65 -7.85
CA ILE A 264 -11.48 -9.52 -8.12
C ILE A 264 -10.95 -10.91 -8.45
N TYR A 265 -11.43 -11.93 -7.75
CA TYR A 265 -10.96 -13.30 -7.85
C TYR A 265 -11.91 -14.17 -8.65
N LYS A 266 -11.32 -15.05 -9.46
CA LYS A 266 -12.01 -16.02 -10.29
C LYS A 266 -11.43 -17.41 -10.07
N ASP A 267 -12.24 -18.44 -10.26
CA ASP A 267 -11.77 -19.82 -10.24
C ASP A 267 -10.97 -20.16 -11.52
N ALA A 268 -10.39 -21.35 -11.56
CA ALA A 268 -9.63 -21.83 -12.72
C ALA A 268 -10.45 -21.90 -14.02
N ASN A 269 -11.78 -21.90 -13.96
CA ASN A 269 -12.68 -21.87 -15.11
C ASN A 269 -13.13 -20.45 -15.48
N GLY A 270 -12.67 -19.42 -14.76
CA GLY A 270 -13.04 -18.02 -14.94
C GLY A 270 -14.34 -17.60 -14.24
N SER A 271 -14.94 -18.46 -13.42
CA SER A 271 -16.14 -18.13 -12.64
C SER A 271 -15.82 -17.17 -11.51
N TYR A 272 -16.66 -16.18 -11.29
CA TYR A 272 -16.49 -15.21 -10.21
C TYR A 272 -16.55 -15.90 -8.84
N LEU A 273 -15.49 -15.74 -8.03
CA LEU A 273 -15.43 -16.20 -6.65
C LEU A 273 -15.83 -15.11 -5.66
N GLY A 274 -15.46 -13.87 -5.98
CA GLY A 274 -15.63 -12.73 -5.09
C GLY A 274 -14.55 -11.69 -5.31
N ASP A 275 -14.46 -10.72 -4.41
CA ASP A 275 -13.43 -9.68 -4.42
C ASP A 275 -12.64 -9.65 -3.11
N SER A 276 -11.73 -8.68 -2.99
CA SER A 276 -10.85 -8.46 -1.85
C SER A 276 -11.53 -8.35 -0.49
N TYR A 277 -12.84 -8.12 -0.43
CA TYR A 277 -13.60 -8.00 0.81
C TYR A 277 -14.16 -9.32 1.31
N ILE A 278 -14.41 -10.28 0.41
CA ILE A 278 -15.16 -11.50 0.73
C ILE A 278 -14.34 -12.77 0.59
N VAL A 279 -13.38 -12.80 -0.34
CA VAL A 279 -12.56 -13.99 -0.58
C VAL A 279 -11.47 -14.07 0.47
N SER A 280 -11.46 -15.17 1.22
CA SER A 280 -10.48 -15.45 2.25
C SER A 280 -9.56 -16.61 1.87
N ASN A 281 -8.27 -16.41 2.16
CA ASN A 281 -7.23 -17.43 2.08
C ASN A 281 -7.18 -18.34 3.33
N GLY A 282 -8.17 -18.27 4.23
CA GLY A 282 -8.19 -18.99 5.51
C GLY A 282 -7.39 -18.34 6.65
N ILE A 283 -6.57 -17.31 6.38
CA ILE A 283 -5.97 -16.43 7.38
C ILE A 283 -6.80 -15.15 7.52
N GLY A 284 -7.22 -14.58 6.40
CA GLY A 284 -8.04 -13.37 6.30
C GLY A 284 -8.42 -13.11 4.84
N THR A 285 -9.01 -11.95 4.58
CA THR A 285 -9.25 -11.43 3.22
C THR A 285 -8.11 -10.48 2.82
N LEU A 286 -7.93 -10.15 1.54
CA LEU A 286 -6.94 -9.12 1.16
C LEU A 286 -7.25 -7.76 1.81
N ALA A 287 -8.54 -7.46 2.04
CA ALA A 287 -8.95 -6.30 2.82
C ALA A 287 -8.44 -6.35 4.28
N ASP A 288 -8.24 -7.53 4.88
CA ASP A 288 -7.65 -7.62 6.23
C ASP A 288 -6.15 -7.34 6.23
N TYR A 289 -5.42 -7.71 5.16
CA TYR A 289 -4.04 -7.26 4.96
C TYR A 289 -4.00 -5.73 4.76
N ALA A 290 -4.94 -5.16 4.00
CA ALA A 290 -5.05 -3.71 3.85
C ALA A 290 -5.33 -2.97 5.18
N LYS A 291 -6.25 -3.48 6.02
CA LYS A 291 -6.43 -2.95 7.38
C LYS A 291 -5.15 -3.06 8.19
N LYS A 292 -4.39 -4.15 8.04
CA LYS A 292 -3.12 -4.31 8.76
C LYS A 292 -2.07 -3.31 8.30
N ALA A 293 -2.00 -2.98 7.00
CA ALA A 293 -1.16 -1.90 6.50
C ALA A 293 -1.55 -0.53 7.08
N ILE A 294 -2.85 -0.26 7.23
CA ILE A 294 -3.36 0.94 7.92
C ILE A 294 -2.88 0.96 9.38
N ASN A 295 -3.01 -0.15 10.11
CA ASN A 295 -2.51 -0.22 11.49
C ASN A 295 -1.00 0.06 11.57
N VAL A 296 -0.20 -0.45 10.64
CA VAL A 296 1.23 -0.12 10.58
C VAL A 296 1.43 1.38 10.40
N ALA A 297 0.71 2.00 9.46
CA ALA A 297 0.82 3.43 9.20
C ALA A 297 0.43 4.26 10.43
N GLU A 298 -0.64 3.88 11.14
CA GLU A 298 -1.06 4.53 12.39
C GLU A 298 -0.01 4.38 13.51
N ASP A 299 0.47 3.15 13.74
CA ASP A 299 1.45 2.85 14.80
C ASP A 299 2.83 3.50 14.54
N LYS A 300 3.16 3.72 13.27
CA LYS A 300 4.43 4.33 12.83
C LYS A 300 4.30 5.82 12.47
N GLU A 301 3.10 6.40 12.62
CA GLU A 301 2.78 7.81 12.30
C GLU A 301 3.09 8.20 10.84
N LEU A 302 2.75 7.32 9.90
CA LEU A 302 3.01 7.49 8.47
C LEU A 302 1.81 8.05 7.71
N TYR A 303 2.07 8.63 6.54
CA TYR A 303 0.99 8.91 5.60
C TYR A 303 0.52 7.61 4.95
N ILE A 304 -0.79 7.43 4.84
CA ILE A 304 -1.43 6.29 4.21
C ILE A 304 -2.14 6.73 2.93
N LEU A 305 -1.83 6.08 1.81
CA LEU A 305 -2.68 6.13 0.62
C LEU A 305 -3.47 4.82 0.54
N ASP A 306 -4.79 4.94 0.68
CA ASP A 306 -5.68 3.81 0.55
C ASP A 306 -6.04 3.52 -0.91
N THR A 307 -5.68 2.32 -1.37
CA THR A 307 -5.92 1.77 -2.69
C THR A 307 -6.98 0.65 -2.70
N MET A 308 -7.63 0.42 -1.55
CA MET A 308 -8.57 -0.67 -1.30
C MET A 308 -9.98 -0.16 -0.99
N PHE A 309 -10.14 0.74 -0.01
CA PHE A 309 -11.40 1.10 0.65
C PHE A 309 -12.14 2.28 0.01
N ARG A 310 -11.77 2.65 -1.23
CA ARG A 310 -12.45 3.68 -2.03
C ARG A 310 -12.48 5.06 -1.37
N SER A 311 -11.47 5.38 -0.56
CA SER A 311 -11.37 6.70 0.09
C SER A 311 -11.03 7.85 -0.86
N LYS A 312 -10.39 7.54 -2.00
CA LYS A 312 -9.89 8.52 -2.99
C LYS A 312 -10.27 8.21 -4.43
N CYS A 313 -10.81 7.04 -4.70
CA CYS A 313 -11.18 6.61 -6.04
C CYS A 313 -12.34 5.61 -5.97
N ASP A 314 -13.27 5.66 -6.93
CA ASP A 314 -14.42 4.74 -6.96
C ASP A 314 -14.07 3.38 -7.61
N LEU A 315 -13.63 2.44 -6.77
CA LEU A 315 -13.27 1.06 -7.17
C LEU A 315 -14.54 0.20 -7.38
N TYR A 316 -15.36 0.55 -8.36
CA TYR A 316 -16.56 -0.20 -8.69
C TYR A 316 -16.25 -1.43 -9.56
N LEU A 317 -17.11 -2.44 -9.45
CA LEU A 317 -17.02 -3.68 -10.25
C LEU A 317 -17.31 -3.46 -11.74
N ASP A 318 -18.20 -2.52 -12.06
CA ASP A 318 -18.61 -2.20 -13.43
C ASP A 318 -17.58 -1.36 -14.20
N THR A 319 -16.64 -0.73 -13.50
CA THR A 319 -15.48 -0.04 -14.07
C THR A 319 -14.19 -0.83 -13.93
N ALA A 320 -14.24 -2.06 -13.38
CA ALA A 320 -13.06 -2.87 -13.06
C ALA A 320 -12.13 -3.10 -14.24
N ASP A 321 -12.65 -3.30 -15.45
CA ASP A 321 -11.86 -3.50 -16.67
C ASP A 321 -11.07 -2.25 -17.10
N GLN A 322 -11.46 -1.06 -16.63
CA GLN A 322 -10.75 0.18 -16.90
C GLN A 322 -9.49 0.31 -16.04
N TYR A 323 -9.50 -0.21 -14.81
CA TYR A 323 -8.37 -0.07 -13.88
C TYR A 323 -7.67 -1.38 -13.53
N LEU A 324 -8.24 -2.55 -13.81
CA LEU A 324 -7.66 -3.89 -13.60
C LEU A 324 -7.56 -4.66 -14.92
N MET A 325 -6.35 -5.08 -15.30
CA MET A 325 -6.12 -5.75 -16.59
C MET A 325 -6.43 -7.25 -16.55
N ASP A 326 -6.20 -7.89 -15.41
CA ASP A 326 -6.42 -9.32 -15.19
C ASP A 326 -7.25 -9.59 -13.93
N ASN A 327 -8.04 -8.59 -13.51
CA ASN A 327 -8.80 -8.55 -12.26
C ASN A 327 -7.95 -8.32 -11.00
N ILE A 328 -6.62 -8.21 -11.10
CA ILE A 328 -5.73 -7.95 -9.95
C ILE A 328 -4.75 -6.81 -10.27
N HIS A 329 -4.00 -6.92 -11.35
CA HIS A 329 -2.98 -5.95 -11.74
C HIS A 329 -3.60 -4.72 -12.40
N LEU A 330 -3.02 -3.55 -12.13
CA LEU A 330 -3.51 -2.30 -12.69
C LEU A 330 -3.30 -2.22 -14.21
N THR A 331 -4.29 -1.71 -14.93
CA THR A 331 -4.11 -1.20 -16.30
C THR A 331 -3.22 0.05 -16.29
N LEU A 332 -2.84 0.55 -17.47
CA LEU A 332 -2.20 1.87 -17.57
C LEU A 332 -3.05 2.96 -16.92
N THR A 333 -4.36 2.98 -17.18
CA THR A 333 -5.29 3.93 -16.57
C THR A 333 -5.29 3.82 -15.05
N GLY A 334 -5.32 2.59 -14.51
CA GLY A 334 -5.19 2.37 -13.07
C GLY A 334 -3.89 2.95 -12.51
N ARG A 335 -2.75 2.68 -13.14
CA ARG A 335 -1.44 3.22 -12.72
C ARG A 335 -1.41 4.75 -12.79
N GLN A 336 -2.02 5.37 -13.81
CA GLN A 336 -2.10 6.82 -13.95
C GLN A 336 -2.96 7.47 -12.84
N ILE A 337 -4.08 6.85 -12.47
CA ILE A 337 -4.95 7.30 -11.37
C ILE A 337 -4.15 7.33 -10.07
N PHE A 338 -3.52 6.21 -9.70
CA PHE A 338 -2.79 6.12 -8.44
C PHE A 338 -1.50 6.93 -8.44
N ALA A 339 -0.82 7.07 -9.58
CA ALA A 339 0.33 7.97 -9.70
C ALA A 339 -0.05 9.44 -9.50
N ARG A 340 -1.23 9.89 -9.99
CA ARG A 340 -1.75 11.25 -9.71
C ARG A 340 -2.00 11.45 -8.23
N LEU A 341 -2.70 10.52 -7.58
CA LEU A 341 -2.97 10.57 -6.14
C LEU A 341 -1.68 10.54 -5.30
N LEU A 342 -0.68 9.75 -5.69
CA LEU A 342 0.61 9.68 -5.01
C LEU A 342 1.43 10.96 -5.19
N ALA A 343 1.46 11.54 -6.39
CA ALA A 343 2.23 12.75 -6.68
C ALA A 343 1.78 13.96 -5.84
N HIS A 344 0.50 14.00 -5.44
CA HIS A 344 -0.01 15.00 -4.51
C HIS A 344 0.71 15.00 -3.15
N VAL A 345 1.32 13.88 -2.74
CA VAL A 345 2.05 13.81 -1.48
C VAL A 345 3.31 14.68 -1.51
N PRO A 346 4.37 14.37 -2.30
CA PRO A 346 5.56 15.20 -2.37
C PRO A 346 5.24 16.61 -2.86
N ASN A 347 4.38 16.79 -3.88
CA ASN A 347 4.05 18.13 -4.36
C ASN A 347 3.48 19.05 -3.27
N SER A 348 2.71 18.51 -2.33
CA SER A 348 2.20 19.29 -1.20
C SER A 348 3.26 19.60 -0.14
N TYR A 349 4.17 18.67 0.16
CA TYR A 349 5.23 18.85 1.15
C TYR A 349 6.34 19.79 0.64
N GLU A 350 6.70 19.69 -0.63
CA GLU A 350 7.67 20.55 -1.30
C GLU A 350 7.11 21.94 -1.65
N GLY A 351 5.81 22.17 -1.43
CA GLY A 351 5.16 23.45 -1.75
C GLY A 351 5.05 23.71 -3.26
N PHE A 352 5.01 22.65 -4.08
CA PHE A 352 4.77 22.76 -5.51
C PHE A 352 3.29 22.98 -5.85
N GLU A 353 2.39 22.51 -4.99
CA GLU A 353 0.94 22.76 -5.09
C GLU A 353 0.27 22.85 -3.71
N PRO A 354 -0.97 23.37 -3.62
CA PRO A 354 -1.76 23.36 -2.39
C PRO A 354 -1.96 21.94 -1.84
N SER A 355 -1.77 21.75 -0.53
CA SER A 355 -2.12 20.52 0.17
C SER A 355 -3.62 20.21 0.09
N ALA A 356 -4.45 21.24 -0.12
CA ALA A 356 -5.86 21.12 -0.43
C ALA A 356 -6.15 20.10 -1.55
N TYR A 357 -5.26 19.99 -2.55
CA TYR A 357 -5.48 19.12 -3.70
C TYR A 357 -5.42 17.64 -3.29
N ARG A 358 -4.35 17.27 -2.56
CA ARG A 358 -4.23 15.97 -1.88
C ARG A 358 -5.43 15.66 -0.99
N GLN A 359 -5.90 16.64 -0.22
CA GLN A 359 -6.96 16.44 0.78
C GLN A 359 -8.34 16.23 0.14
N THR A 360 -8.62 16.91 -0.97
CA THR A 360 -9.96 16.97 -1.55
C THR A 360 -10.16 16.12 -2.78
N GLU A 361 -9.08 15.76 -3.49
CA GLU A 361 -9.21 14.95 -4.71
C GLU A 361 -9.90 13.63 -4.41
N ASN A 362 -10.90 13.33 -5.25
CA ASN A 362 -11.61 12.06 -5.34
C ASN A 362 -11.83 11.76 -6.82
N ILE A 363 -11.31 10.64 -7.29
CA ILE A 363 -11.35 10.28 -8.71
C ILE A 363 -12.53 9.37 -8.99
N ARG A 364 -13.31 9.73 -10.01
CA ARG A 364 -14.26 8.84 -10.64
C ARG A 364 -13.60 8.18 -11.85
N ILE A 365 -13.37 6.88 -11.80
CA ILE A 365 -12.61 6.12 -12.81
C ILE A 365 -13.19 6.30 -14.19
N ALA A 366 -14.52 6.22 -14.32
CA ALA A 366 -15.20 6.38 -15.60
C ALA A 366 -15.02 7.76 -16.26
N ASP A 367 -14.68 8.77 -15.46
CA ASP A 367 -14.49 10.16 -15.90
C ASP A 367 -13.00 10.57 -15.89
N PHE A 368 -12.09 9.64 -15.59
CA PHE A 368 -10.67 9.95 -15.43
C PHE A 368 -10.03 10.40 -16.74
N ASN A 369 -9.33 11.54 -16.68
CA ASN A 369 -8.53 12.06 -17.77
C ASN A 369 -7.05 12.14 -17.33
N PRO A 370 -6.14 11.38 -17.96
CA PRO A 370 -4.73 11.39 -17.58
C PRO A 370 -4.04 12.74 -17.84
N ASP A 371 -4.53 13.54 -18.79
CA ASP A 371 -3.96 14.84 -19.14
C ASP A 371 -4.50 15.98 -18.28
N GLU A 372 -5.49 15.71 -17.42
CA GLU A 372 -6.04 16.71 -16.50
C GLU A 372 -5.11 16.90 -15.29
N TYR A 373 -4.92 18.17 -14.92
CA TYR A 373 -4.34 18.55 -13.64
C TYR A 373 -5.47 18.94 -12.67
N TYR A 374 -5.57 18.24 -11.53
CA TYR A 374 -6.60 18.49 -10.53
C TYR A 374 -6.47 19.89 -9.92
N LYS A 375 -7.59 20.60 -9.81
CA LYS A 375 -7.70 21.83 -9.01
C LYS A 375 -9.09 21.91 -8.39
N ILE A 376 -9.17 22.35 -7.14
CA ILE A 376 -10.43 22.83 -6.57
C ILE A 376 -10.71 24.26 -7.05
N SER A 377 -11.96 24.72 -6.94
CA SER A 377 -12.31 26.09 -7.32
C SER A 377 -11.62 27.11 -6.41
N ASP A 378 -11.32 28.28 -6.93
CA ASP A 378 -10.69 29.38 -6.17
C ASP A 378 -11.53 29.76 -4.95
N GLU A 379 -12.86 29.77 -5.08
CA GLU A 379 -13.75 30.04 -3.96
C GLU A 379 -13.62 28.97 -2.87
N SER A 380 -13.51 27.69 -3.27
CA SER A 380 -13.33 26.57 -2.34
C SER A 380 -11.97 26.62 -1.66
N LEU A 381 -10.92 26.97 -2.42
CA LEU A 381 -9.57 27.14 -1.89
C LEU A 381 -9.53 28.30 -0.88
N GLN A 382 -10.14 29.44 -1.22
CA GLN A 382 -10.24 30.60 -0.35
C GLN A 382 -11.03 30.32 0.93
N GLU A 383 -12.16 29.62 0.83
CA GLU A 383 -13.06 29.35 1.95
C GLU A 383 -12.48 28.29 2.91
N LEU A 384 -11.97 27.18 2.35
CA LEU A 384 -11.56 26.01 3.14
C LEU A 384 -10.08 26.02 3.51
N PHE A 385 -9.23 26.68 2.71
CA PHE A 385 -7.78 26.71 2.88
C PHE A 385 -7.22 28.13 2.67
N PRO A 386 -7.66 29.13 3.46
CA PRO A 386 -7.36 30.55 3.21
C PRO A 386 -5.87 30.87 3.15
N GLU A 387 -5.04 30.21 3.97
CA GLU A 387 -3.58 30.40 3.95
C GLU A 387 -2.94 29.87 2.66
N GLU A 388 -3.41 28.74 2.14
CA GLU A 388 -2.94 28.19 0.87
C GLU A 388 -3.45 29.02 -0.31
N TYR A 389 -4.68 29.56 -0.21
CA TYR A 389 -5.19 30.51 -1.19
C TYR A 389 -4.33 31.77 -1.29
N GLU A 390 -3.90 32.33 -0.15
CA GLU A 390 -2.98 33.49 -0.14
C GLU A 390 -1.67 33.19 -0.88
N LYS A 391 -1.06 32.03 -0.62
CA LYS A 391 0.14 31.58 -1.36
C LYS A 391 -0.13 31.38 -2.85
N TYR A 392 -1.31 30.84 -3.18
CA TYR A 392 -1.75 30.64 -4.55
C TYR A 392 -1.84 31.96 -5.31
N ILE A 393 -2.57 32.96 -4.80
CA ILE A 393 -2.71 34.28 -5.45
C ILE A 393 -1.38 35.04 -5.55
N ASN A 394 -0.45 34.79 -4.63
CA ASN A 394 0.91 35.32 -4.69
C ASN A 394 1.81 34.59 -5.71
N GLY A 395 1.32 33.50 -6.31
CA GLY A 395 2.05 32.71 -7.31
C GLY A 395 3.18 31.86 -6.74
N GLU A 396 3.12 31.53 -5.44
CA GLU A 396 4.17 30.83 -4.70
C GLU A 396 4.30 29.34 -5.08
N TYR A 397 3.21 28.71 -5.56
CA TYR A 397 3.23 27.32 -6.02
C TYR A 397 3.86 27.18 -7.41
N LEU A 398 4.70 26.16 -7.59
CA LEU A 398 5.39 25.90 -8.85
C LEU A 398 4.44 25.39 -9.95
N LEU A 399 3.58 24.43 -9.61
CA LEU A 399 2.72 23.73 -10.57
C LEU A 399 1.42 24.49 -10.88
N VAL A 400 1.05 25.45 -10.04
CA VAL A 400 -0.26 26.09 -10.08
C VAL A 400 -0.10 27.60 -10.01
N LYS A 401 -0.71 28.32 -10.96
CA LYS A 401 -0.75 29.78 -11.01
C LYS A 401 -2.21 30.29 -10.96
N PRO A 402 -2.43 31.52 -10.44
CA PRO A 402 -3.73 32.23 -10.47
C PRO A 402 -4.37 32.30 -11.84
#